data_AF-A0A957LQV5-F1
#
_entry.id   AF-A0A957LQV5-F1
#
_cell.length_a   1.000
_cell.length_b   1.000
_cell.length_c   1.000
_cell.angle_alpha   90.00
_cell.angle_beta   90.00
_cell.angle_gamma   90.00
#
_symmetry.space_group_name_H-M   'P 1'
#
loop_
_entity.id
_entity.type
_entity.pdbx_description
1 polymer ?
#
loop_
_entity_poly.entity_id
_entity_poly.type
_entity_poly.pdbx_seq_one_letter_code
_entity_poly.pdbx_strand_id
1 'polypeptide(L)'
;GFRKVETVNRYAGQKAPDWSMAPDFVRTHAECQYQFLKAIAEDRPTQPTLADGLHIQAVMAAAERSSQIGQWVEVSDVLREG
;
A
#
# COMPACT_ATOMS: atom_id res chain seq x y z
N GLY A 1 -7.02 19.17 -0.17
CA GLY A 1 -6.88 18.68 -1.56
C GLY A 1 -5.59 17.90 -1.67
N PHE A 2 -5.64 16.68 -2.21
CA PHE A 2 -4.45 15.86 -2.47
C PHE A 2 -3.79 16.34 -3.78
N ARG A 3 -2.53 16.74 -3.73
CA ARG A 3 -1.74 17.06 -4.93
C ARG A 3 -0.83 15.88 -5.23
N LYS A 4 -1.10 15.18 -6.33
CA LYS A 4 -0.22 14.12 -6.85
C LYS A 4 1.12 14.73 -7.24
N VAL A 5 2.15 14.47 -6.44
CA VAL A 5 3.54 14.82 -6.73
C VAL A 5 4.17 13.65 -7.48
N GLU A 6 4.93 13.92 -8.55
CA GLU A 6 5.68 12.91 -9.29
C GLU A 6 6.79 12.33 -8.37
N THR A 7 6.65 11.09 -7.93
CA THR A 7 7.63 10.44 -7.05
C THR A 7 8.57 9.56 -7.89
N VAL A 8 9.66 10.21 -8.33
CA VAL A 8 11.02 9.70 -8.62
C VAL A 8 11.16 8.22 -9.03
N ASN A 9 11.52 7.98 -10.30
CA ASN A 9 12.25 6.82 -10.86
C ASN A 9 12.23 6.89 -12.42
N ARG A 10 13.03 7.78 -13.04
CA ARG A 10 13.10 7.89 -14.52
C ARG A 10 14.53 8.05 -15.05
N TYR A 11 15.26 6.94 -15.18
CA TYR A 11 16.32 6.79 -16.19
C TYR A 11 16.34 5.37 -16.78
N ALA A 12 16.59 5.27 -18.09
CA ALA A 12 16.78 3.98 -18.76
C ALA A 12 18.07 3.31 -18.26
N GLY A 13 17.98 2.06 -17.80
CA GLY A 13 19.13 1.26 -17.35
C GLY A 13 19.43 1.29 -15.85
N GLN A 14 18.50 1.77 -15.02
CA GLN A 14 18.67 1.80 -13.56
C GLN A 14 18.76 0.38 -12.96
N LYS A 15 19.82 0.12 -12.19
CA LYS A 15 20.11 -1.19 -11.56
C LYS A 15 19.97 -1.18 -10.03
N ALA A 16 19.75 -0.01 -9.42
CA ALA A 16 19.70 0.17 -7.97
C ALA A 16 18.53 1.10 -7.56
N PRO A 17 18.01 0.95 -6.32
CA PRO A 17 17.09 1.92 -5.73
C PRO A 17 17.58 3.36 -5.86
N ASP A 18 16.72 4.30 -6.26
CA ASP A 18 17.10 5.71 -6.20
C ASP A 18 17.09 6.24 -4.76
N TRP A 19 17.76 7.37 -4.55
CA TRP A 19 17.96 8.03 -3.24
C TRP A 19 16.68 8.45 -2.51
N SER A 20 15.52 8.43 -3.16
CA SER A 20 14.19 8.65 -2.58
C SER A 20 13.64 7.42 -1.86
N MET A 21 14.23 6.24 -2.07
CA MET A 21 13.86 5.07 -1.28
C MET A 21 14.34 5.22 0.16
N ALA A 22 13.47 4.87 1.10
CA ALA A 22 13.82 4.78 2.50
C ALA A 22 15.08 3.89 2.65
N PRO A 23 16.04 4.27 3.51
CA PRO A 23 17.13 3.38 3.87
C PRO A 23 16.58 1.99 4.23
N ASP A 24 17.27 0.96 3.77
CA ASP A 24 16.89 -0.45 3.98
C ASP A 24 15.65 -0.94 3.23
N PHE A 25 15.07 -0.17 2.29
CA PHE A 25 13.87 -0.58 1.54
C PHE A 25 13.97 -1.99 0.93
N VAL A 26 15.10 -2.32 0.30
CA VAL A 26 15.27 -3.63 -0.34
C VAL A 26 15.23 -4.76 0.69
N ARG A 27 15.86 -4.57 1.85
CA ARG A 27 15.88 -5.56 2.93
C ARG A 27 14.51 -5.69 3.58
N THR A 28 13.84 -4.58 3.87
CA THR A 28 12.50 -4.61 4.47
C THR A 28 11.48 -5.22 3.51
N HIS A 29 11.58 -4.94 2.21
CA HIS A 29 10.74 -5.57 1.19
C HIS A 29 10.99 -7.07 1.06
N ALA A 30 12.25 -7.50 1.06
CA ALA A 30 12.61 -8.93 1.04
C ALA A 30 12.11 -9.66 2.30
N GLU A 31 12.21 -9.02 3.47
CA GLU A 31 11.68 -9.58 4.73
C GLU A 31 10.16 -9.75 4.69
N CYS A 32 9.41 -8.79 4.11
CA CYS A 32 7.96 -8.95 3.91
C CYS A 32 7.62 -10.20 3.08
N GLN A 33 8.34 -10.43 1.98
CA GLN A 33 8.13 -11.60 1.13
C GLN A 33 8.49 -12.90 1.88
N TYR A 34 9.61 -12.90 2.61
CA TYR A 34 10.02 -14.03 3.42
C TYR A 34 8.97 -14.38 4.48
N GLN A 35 8.47 -13.39 5.23
CA GLN A 35 7.46 -13.62 6.26
C GLN A 35 6.15 -14.16 5.71
N PHE A 36 5.73 -13.70 4.52
CA PHE A 36 4.55 -14.24 3.84
C PHE A 36 4.74 -15.71 3.45
N LEU A 37 5.85 -16.06 2.79
CA LEU A 37 6.13 -17.44 2.40
C LEU A 37 6.31 -18.36 3.61
N LYS A 38 6.97 -17.87 4.66
CA LYS A 38 7.12 -18.57 5.93
C LYS A 38 5.77 -18.87 6.58
N ALA A 39 4.86 -17.90 6.58
CA ALA A 39 3.53 -18.09 7.15
C ALA A 39 2.73 -19.18 6.42
N ILE A 40 2.84 -19.23 5.09
CA ILE A 40 2.26 -20.31 4.27
C ILE A 40 2.91 -21.66 4.62
N ALA A 41 4.24 -21.72 4.68
CA ALA A 41 4.97 -22.95 4.94
C ALA A 41 4.70 -23.52 6.34
N GLU A 42 4.44 -22.66 7.32
CA GLU A 42 4.17 -23.01 8.72
C GLU A 42 2.68 -23.16 9.04
N ASP A 43 1.79 -23.04 8.04
CA ASP A 43 0.33 -23.03 8.22
C ASP A 43 -0.15 -22.08 9.33
N ARG A 44 0.42 -20.86 9.35
CA ARG A 44 0.06 -19.81 10.30
C ARG A 44 -0.58 -18.61 9.57
N PRO A 45 -1.39 -17.80 10.28
CA PRO A 45 -1.90 -16.56 9.71
C PRO A 45 -0.78 -15.64 9.21
N THR A 46 -0.95 -15.07 8.02
CA THR A 46 -0.05 -14.06 7.46
C THR A 46 -0.30 -12.71 8.13
N GLN A 47 0.74 -11.88 8.23
CA GLN A 47 0.61 -10.48 8.63
C GLN A 47 1.35 -9.57 7.65
N PRO A 48 0.71 -8.51 7.12
CA PRO A 48 -0.72 -8.20 7.25
C PRO A 48 -1.62 -9.29 6.65
N THR A 49 -2.88 -9.31 7.08
CA THR A 49 -3.93 -10.21 6.57
C THR A 49 -4.56 -9.67 5.29
N LEU A 50 -5.38 -10.50 4.63
CA LEU A 50 -6.24 -10.03 3.53
C LEU A 50 -7.24 -8.96 3.99
N ALA A 51 -7.78 -9.07 5.21
CA ALA A 51 -8.73 -8.10 5.75
C ALA A 51 -8.08 -6.72 5.92
N ASP A 52 -6.81 -6.67 6.35
CA ASP A 52 -6.04 -5.43 6.39
C ASP A 52 -5.89 -4.83 4.99
N GLY A 53 -5.60 -5.67 3.99
CA GLY A 53 -5.54 -5.26 2.59
C GLY A 53 -6.85 -4.65 2.09
N LEU A 54 -7.99 -5.30 2.37
CA LEU A 54 -9.32 -4.81 1.99
C LEU A 54 -9.64 -3.49 2.68
N HIS A 55 -9.31 -3.36 3.97
CA HIS A 55 -9.50 -2.12 4.71
C HIS A 55 -8.71 -0.96 4.09
N ILE A 56 -7.44 -1.19 3.73
CA ILE A 56 -6.62 -0.17 3.06
C ILE A 56 -7.21 0.22 1.71
N GLN A 57 -7.73 -0.72 0.91
CA GLN A 57 -8.40 -0.39 -0.34
C GLN A 57 -9.63 0.51 -0.11
N ALA A 58 -10.42 0.25 0.94
CA ALA A 58 -11.56 1.09 1.29
C ALA A 58 -11.12 2.50 1.73
N VAL A 59 -10.03 2.63 2.49
CA VAL A 59 -9.45 3.93 2.86
C VAL A 59 -9.03 4.71 1.61
N MET A 60 -8.36 4.06 0.65
CA MET A 60 -7.94 4.69 -0.61
C MET A 60 -9.16 5.17 -1.42
N ALA A 61 -10.18 4.33 -1.56
CA ALA A 61 -11.42 4.69 -2.26
C ALA A 61 -12.18 5.84 -1.58
N ALA A 62 -12.25 5.86 -0.23
CA ALA A 62 -12.85 6.96 0.52
C ALA A 62 -12.09 8.28 0.28
N ALA A 63 -10.75 8.25 0.26
CA ALA A 63 -9.93 9.42 -0.02
C ALA A 63 -10.13 9.95 -1.44
N GLU A 64 -10.21 9.06 -2.43
CA GLU A 64 -10.51 9.43 -3.82
C GLU A 64 -11.89 10.08 -3.94
N ARG A 65 -12.93 9.47 -3.36
CA ARG A 65 -14.30 10.02 -3.36
C ARG A 65 -14.37 11.36 -2.64
N SER A 66 -13.74 11.49 -1.48
CA SER A 66 -13.67 12.74 -0.72
C SER A 66 -13.07 13.87 -1.57
N SER A 67 -12.00 13.57 -2.32
CA SER A 67 -11.39 14.54 -3.22
C SER A 67 -12.31 14.96 -4.38
N GLN A 68 -13.19 14.09 -4.85
CA GLN A 68 -14.13 14.40 -5.94
C GLN A 68 -15.29 15.28 -5.47
N ILE A 69 -15.84 14.99 -4.28
CA ILE A 69 -17.04 15.68 -3.77
C ILE A 69 -16.71 16.90 -2.88
N GLY A 70 -15.45 17.06 -2.47
CA GLY A 70 -15.01 18.15 -1.60
C GLY A 70 -15.56 18.06 -0.17
N GLN A 71 -15.88 16.85 0.30
CA GLN A 71 -16.46 16.58 1.62
C GLN A 71 -15.82 15.34 2.23
N TRP A 72 -15.96 15.16 3.54
CA TRP A 72 -15.54 13.94 4.22
C TRP A 72 -16.38 12.75 3.78
N VAL A 73 -15.71 11.59 3.65
CA VAL A 73 -16.34 10.31 3.33
C VAL A 73 -15.89 9.31 4.38
N GLU A 74 -16.84 8.67 5.06
CA GLU A 74 -16.53 7.63 6.03
C GLU A 74 -16.08 6.35 5.30
N VAL A 75 -14.99 5.75 5.77
CA VAL A 75 -14.48 4.48 5.22
C VAL A 75 -15.54 3.38 5.31
N SER A 76 -16.34 3.42 6.38
CA SER A 76 -17.43 2.48 6.59
C SER A 76 -18.55 2.58 5.54
N ASP A 77 -18.73 3.72 4.88
CA ASP A 77 -19.72 3.88 3.82
C ASP A 77 -19.24 3.15 2.55
N VAL A 78 -17.96 3.25 2.22
CA VAL A 78 -17.35 2.52 1.08
C VAL A 78 -17.42 1.01 1.28
N LEU A 79 -17.17 0.53 2.50
CA LEU A 79 -17.24 -0.91 2.83
C LEU A 79 -18.66 -1.50 2.77
N ARG A 80 -19.71 -0.68 2.86
CA ARG A 80 -21.11 -1.13 2.73
C ARG A 80 -21.59 -1.18 1.28
N GLU A 81 -20.87 -0.54 0.36
CA GLU A 81 -21.24 -0.43 -1.06
C GLU A 81 -20.63 -1.54 -1.94
N GLY A 82 -19.60 -2.25 -1.46
CA GLY A 82 -18.94 -3.37 -2.15
C GLY A 82 -19.33 -4.73 -1.62
#